data_AF-A0A9E4IZL5-F1
#
_entry.id   AF-A0A9E4IZL5-F1
#
_cell.length_a   1.000
_cell.length_b   1.000
_cell.length_c   1.000
_cell.angle_alpha   90.00
_cell.angle_beta   90.00
_cell.angle_gamma   90.00
#
_symmetry.space_group_name_H-M   'P 1'
#
loop_
_entity.id
_entity.type
_entity.pdbx_description
1 polymer ?
#
loop_
_entity_poly.entity_id
_entity_poly.type
_entity_poly.pdbx_seq_one_letter_code
_entity_poly.pdbx_strand_id
1 'polypeptide(L)'
;LRVPGVGEPVEVPLDGRTFGHYEVSTWRTIHGDIDVIAGTPKRVCGQLATFDELASRAHARQAFGMTILVADLDDIIEAKETLNGEPDRVALPELRQLRDQPRRGEAGR
;
A
#
# COMPACT_ATOMS: atom_id res chain seq x y z
N LEU A 1 19.77 -7.17 1.34
CA LEU A 1 18.84 -7.87 2.26
C LEU A 1 19.65 -8.39 3.46
N ARG A 2 19.21 -8.23 4.73
CA ARG A 2 19.90 -8.90 5.85
C ARG A 2 19.37 -10.33 5.98
N VAL A 3 20.25 -11.31 5.78
CA VAL A 3 19.93 -12.73 5.94
C VAL A 3 20.33 -13.15 7.36
N PRO A 4 19.45 -13.83 8.13
CA PRO A 4 19.81 -14.34 9.45
C PRO A 4 21.07 -15.23 9.38
N GLY A 5 22.08 -14.93 10.20
CA GLY A 5 23.35 -15.67 10.22
C GLY A 5 24.47 -15.06 9.36
N VAL A 6 24.20 -14.00 8.60
CA VAL A 6 25.22 -13.27 7.83
C VAL A 6 25.39 -11.88 8.45
N GLY A 7 26.60 -11.58 8.95
CA GLY A 7 26.91 -10.32 9.64
C GLY A 7 26.90 -9.09 8.71
N GLU A 8 27.05 -9.32 7.41
CA GLU A 8 27.08 -8.29 6.38
C GLU A 8 25.82 -8.36 5.47
N PRO A 9 25.27 -7.21 5.03
CA PRO A 9 24.17 -7.19 4.08
C PRO A 9 24.58 -7.89 2.77
N VAL A 10 23.76 -8.83 2.30
CA VAL A 10 23.98 -9.45 0.99
C VAL A 10 23.38 -8.53 -0.09
N GLU A 11 24.19 -8.20 -1.09
CA GLU A 11 23.71 -7.61 -2.34
C GLU A 11 22.94 -8.68 -3.11
N VAL A 12 21.62 -8.56 -3.07
CA VAL A 12 20.72 -9.38 -3.88
C VAL A 12 20.25 -8.49 -5.03
N PRO A 13 20.59 -8.78 -6.29
CA PRO A 13 20.07 -8.02 -7.41
C PRO A 13 18.55 -8.19 -7.45
N LEU A 14 17.84 -7.08 -7.28
CA LEU A 14 16.38 -7.03 -7.36
C LEU A 14 16.01 -6.84 -8.83
N ASP A 15 15.61 -7.92 -9.49
CA ASP A 15 15.12 -7.88 -10.87
C ASP A 15 13.62 -8.21 -10.93
N GLY A 16 12.99 -7.94 -12.09
CA GLY A 16 11.55 -8.16 -12.26
C GLY A 16 11.10 -9.60 -11.99
N ARG A 17 11.98 -10.59 -12.19
CA ARG A 17 11.68 -12.00 -11.88
C ARG A 17 11.62 -12.23 -10.37
N THR A 18 12.58 -11.68 -9.64
CA THR A 18 12.66 -11.76 -8.17
C THR A 18 11.43 -11.09 -7.54
N PHE A 19 11.01 -9.93 -8.03
CA PHE A 19 9.76 -9.29 -7.57
C PHE A 19 8.51 -10.12 -7.89
N GLY A 20 8.46 -10.77 -9.05
CA GLY A 20 7.32 -11.61 -9.45
C GLY A 20 7.07 -12.82 -8.55
N HIS A 21 8.05 -13.20 -7.71
CA HIS A 21 7.91 -14.28 -6.73
C HIS A 21 7.48 -13.81 -5.32
N TYR A 22 7.45 -12.50 -5.06
CA TYR A 22 7.06 -11.96 -3.76
C TYR A 22 5.62 -11.43 -3.80
N GLU A 23 4.71 -12.10 -3.09
CA GLU A 23 3.36 -11.57 -2.86
C GLU A 23 3.39 -10.41 -1.85
N VAL A 24 4.20 -10.55 -0.79
CA VAL A 24 4.41 -9.56 0.27
C VAL A 24 5.87 -9.64 0.74
N SER A 25 6.53 -8.50 0.91
CA SER A 25 7.88 -8.43 1.48
C SER A 25 8.09 -7.13 2.27
N THR A 26 8.83 -7.20 3.38
CA THR A 26 9.16 -6.02 4.22
C THR A 26 10.62 -5.66 4.05
N TRP A 27 10.89 -4.40 3.70
CA TRP A 27 12.21 -3.90 3.34
C TRP A 27 12.66 -2.83 4.31
N ARG A 28 13.85 -3.02 4.90
CA ARG A 28 14.40 -2.05 5.85
C ARG A 28 15.23 -0.99 5.14
N THR A 29 14.87 0.27 5.35
CA THR A 29 15.63 1.45 4.96
C THR A 29 16.31 2.09 6.18
N ILE A 30 17.13 3.12 5.95
CA ILE A 30 17.67 3.95 7.05
C ILE A 30 16.59 4.76 7.79
N HIS A 31 15.38 4.86 7.21
CA HIS A 31 14.25 5.63 7.76
C HIS A 31 13.13 4.74 8.33
N GLY A 32 13.33 3.42 8.36
CA GLY A 32 12.34 2.46 8.82
C GLY A 32 11.97 1.43 7.75
N ASP A 33 10.91 0.68 8.02
CA ASP A 33 10.49 -0.44 7.19
C ASP A 33 9.45 0.00 6.15
N ILE A 34 9.52 -0.60 4.97
CA ILE A 34 8.59 -0.40 3.85
C ILE A 34 8.05 -1.77 3.45
N ASP A 35 6.74 -1.92 3.45
CA ASP A 35 6.10 -3.10 2.90
C ASP A 35 5.86 -2.94 1.40
N VAL A 36 6.32 -3.93 0.63
CA VAL A 36 6.15 -4.03 -0.81
C VAL A 36 5.25 -5.24 -1.07
N ILE A 37 4.12 -4.98 -1.71
CA ILE A 37 3.08 -5.98 -2.00
C ILE A 37 2.80 -6.05 -3.50
N ALA A 38 2.47 -7.24 -4.00
CA ALA A 38 2.13 -7.45 -5.41
C ALA A 38 0.77 -6.83 -5.80
N GLY A 39 -0.13 -6.67 -4.84
CA GLY A 39 -1.44 -6.05 -5.02
C GLY A 39 -2.25 -6.05 -3.73
N THR A 40 -3.37 -5.34 -3.73
CA THR A 40 -4.25 -5.24 -2.55
C THR A 40 -5.48 -6.14 -2.70
N PRO A 41 -5.93 -6.86 -1.66
CA PRO A 41 -7.12 -7.71 -1.77
C PRO A 41 -8.36 -6.94 -2.22
N LYS A 42 -9.10 -7.52 -3.15
CA LYS A 42 -10.43 -7.04 -3.58
C LYS A 42 -11.52 -7.84 -2.88
N ARG A 43 -12.73 -7.29 -2.87
CA ARG A 43 -13.92 -7.97 -2.34
C ARG A 43 -14.18 -9.32 -3.02
N VAL A 44 -13.76 -9.47 -4.27
CA VAL A 44 -13.78 -10.75 -4.97
C VAL A 44 -12.66 -11.64 -4.43
N CYS A 45 -13.04 -12.72 -3.75
CA CYS A 45 -12.11 -13.66 -3.13
C CYS A 45 -11.03 -14.14 -4.12
N GLY A 46 -9.77 -14.07 -3.69
CA GLY A 46 -8.61 -14.50 -4.48
C GLY A 46 -8.16 -13.52 -5.56
N GLN A 47 -8.78 -12.34 -5.68
CA GLN A 47 -8.32 -11.28 -6.59
C GLN A 47 -7.56 -10.19 -5.84
N LEU A 48 -6.45 -9.77 -6.45
CA LEU A 48 -5.68 -8.60 -6.02
C LEU A 48 -5.90 -7.47 -7.03
N ALA A 49 -6.05 -6.25 -6.53
CA ALA A 49 -5.98 -5.05 -7.34
C ALA A 49 -4.52 -4.81 -7.72
N THR A 50 -4.30 -4.64 -9.02
CA THR A 50 -2.99 -4.37 -9.60
C THR A 50 -2.57 -2.91 -9.37
N PHE A 51 -1.28 -2.63 -9.52
CA PHE A 51 -0.78 -1.25 -9.48
C PHE A 51 -1.53 -0.34 -10.46
N ASP A 52 -1.71 -0.75 -11.72
CA ASP A 52 -2.35 0.08 -12.74
C ASP A 52 -3.83 0.36 -12.42
N GLU A 53 -4.53 -0.64 -11.88
CA GLU A 53 -5.91 -0.45 -11.41
C GLU A 53 -5.98 0.59 -10.29
N LEU A 54 -5.10 0.52 -9.29
CA LEU A 54 -5.07 1.48 -8.18
C LEU A 54 -4.60 2.87 -8.64
N ALA A 55 -3.57 2.92 -9.49
CA ALA A 55 -2.99 4.15 -10.02
C ALA A 55 -4.03 4.98 -10.81
N SER A 56 -4.96 4.31 -11.50
CA SER A 56 -6.04 4.98 -12.24
C SER A 56 -7.00 5.80 -11.37
N ARG A 57 -7.12 5.47 -10.08
CA ARG A 57 -7.99 6.15 -9.09
C ARG A 57 -7.19 6.92 -8.04
N ALA A 58 -5.87 6.83 -8.07
CA ALA A 58 -5.01 7.40 -7.05
C ALA A 58 -5.00 8.93 -7.07
N HIS A 59 -4.76 9.51 -5.89
CA HIS A 59 -4.52 10.93 -5.71
C HIS A 59 -3.02 11.21 -5.82
N ALA A 60 -2.62 11.97 -6.84
CA ALA A 60 -1.23 12.39 -6.99
C ALA A 60 -0.85 13.45 -5.93
N ARG A 61 0.27 13.23 -5.25
CA ARG A 61 0.87 14.18 -4.28
C ARG A 61 2.31 14.46 -4.67
N GLN A 62 2.68 15.74 -4.65
CA GLN A 62 4.07 16.16 -4.83
C GLN A 62 4.78 16.23 -3.48
N ALA A 63 5.82 15.43 -3.30
CA ALA A 63 6.66 15.46 -2.11
C ALA A 63 8.07 14.98 -2.44
N PHE A 64 9.09 15.55 -1.80
CA PHE A 64 10.49 15.15 -1.97
C PHE A 64 10.98 15.17 -3.45
N GLY A 65 10.42 16.06 -4.27
CA GLY A 65 10.74 16.16 -5.69
C GLY A 65 10.15 15.03 -6.56
N MET A 66 9.22 14.25 -6.02
CA MET A 66 8.60 13.10 -6.70
C MET A 66 7.08 13.19 -6.66
N THR A 67 6.44 12.65 -7.70
CA THR A 67 4.99 12.38 -7.71
C THR A 67 4.74 11.05 -6.99
N ILE A 68 4.03 11.10 -5.88
CA ILE A 68 3.60 9.92 -5.12
C ILE A 68 2.11 9.69 -5.41
N LEU A 69 1.76 8.51 -5.89
CA LEU A 69 0.37 8.09 -6.05
C LEU A 69 -0.13 7.51 -4.73
N VAL A 70 -1.14 8.15 -4.16
CA VAL A 70 -1.80 7.69 -2.94
C VAL A 70 -3.10 6.99 -3.34
N ALA A 71 -3.26 5.73 -2.95
CA ALA A 71 -4.47 4.96 -3.25
C ALA A 71 -5.74 5.70 -2.78
N ASP A 72 -6.85 5.52 -3.50
CA ASP A 72 -8.12 6.09 -3.10
C ASP A 72 -8.58 5.52 -1.75
N LEU A 73 -9.30 6.31 -0.96
CA LEU A 73 -9.78 5.88 0.34
C LEU A 73 -10.72 4.68 0.22
N ASP A 74 -11.53 4.60 -0.84
CA ASP A 74 -12.42 3.47 -1.06
C ASP A 74 -11.65 2.17 -1.34
N ASP A 75 -10.54 2.25 -2.08
CA ASP A 75 -9.64 1.11 -2.34
C ASP A 75 -9.00 0.60 -1.03
N ILE A 76 -8.61 1.52 -0.14
CA ILE A 76 -8.04 1.18 1.18
C ILE A 76 -9.10 0.51 2.07
N ILE A 77 -10.33 1.04 2.10
CA ILE A 77 -11.44 0.46 2.86
C ILE A 77 -11.76 -0.95 2.34
N GLU A 78 -11.85 -1.14 1.02
CA GLU A 78 -12.13 -2.45 0.42
C GLU A 78 -11.08 -3.50 0.84
N ALA A 79 -9.79 -3.14 0.79
CA ALA A 79 -8.71 -4.04 1.19
C ALA A 79 -8.80 -4.42 2.68
N LYS A 80 -9.12 -3.46 3.56
CA LYS A 80 -9.28 -3.66 5.00
C LYS A 80 -10.50 -4.53 5.33
N GLU A 81 -11.62 -4.32 4.63
CA GLU A 81 -12.82 -5.15 4.74
C GLU A 81 -12.57 -6.60 4.29
N THR A 82 -11.76 -6.77 3.25
CA THR A 82 -11.45 -8.09 2.70
C THR A 82 -10.49 -8.88 3.60
N LEU A 83 -9.43 -8.24 4.10
CA LEU A 83 -8.48 -8.88 5.03
C LEU A 83 -9.14 -9.21 6.38
N ASN A 84 -9.93 -8.26 6.90
CA ASN A 84 -10.70 -8.40 8.12
C ASN A 84 -9.87 -8.92 9.31
N GLY A 85 -8.59 -8.57 9.42
CA GLY A 85 -7.77 -8.83 10.58
C GLY A 85 -8.16 -7.95 11.77
N GLU A 86 -7.67 -8.27 12.97
CA GLU A 86 -7.91 -7.43 14.15
C GLU A 86 -7.45 -5.97 13.94
N PRO A 87 -6.25 -5.70 13.39
CA PRO A 87 -5.85 -4.31 13.09
C PRO A 87 -6.76 -3.64 12.05
N ASP A 88 -7.25 -4.40 11.07
CA ASP A 88 -8.13 -3.85 10.03
C ASP A 88 -9.49 -3.47 10.60
N ARG A 89 -10.08 -4.32 11.44
CA ARG A 89 -11.36 -4.04 12.13
C ARG A 89 -11.29 -2.80 13.02
N VAL A 90 -10.15 -2.58 13.69
CA VAL A 90 -9.95 -1.40 14.52
C VAL A 90 -9.85 -0.12 13.68
N ALA A 91 -9.23 -0.17 12.51
CA ALA A 91 -9.05 1.01 11.63
C ALA A 91 -10.32 1.36 10.81
N LEU A 92 -11.13 0.37 10.44
CA LEU A 92 -12.29 0.54 9.55
C LEU A 92 -13.29 1.64 10.00
N PRO A 93 -13.65 1.78 11.29
CA PRO A 93 -14.55 2.84 11.73
C PRO A 93 -14.03 4.24 11.41
N GLU A 94 -12.74 4.50 11.62
CA GLU A 94 -12.12 5.80 11.35
C GLU A 94 -12.05 6.08 9.85
N LEU A 95 -11.67 5.08 9.04
CA LEU A 95 -11.61 5.22 7.58
C LEU A 95 -13.00 5.53 6.99
N ARG A 96 -14.06 4.89 7.50
CA ARG A 96 -15.44 5.18 7.09
C ARG A 96 -15.86 6.60 7.50
N GLN A 97 -15.49 7.05 8.69
CA GLN A 97 -15.73 8.44 9.10
C GLN A 97 -15.01 9.45 8.20
N LEU A 98 -13.77 9.16 7.77
CA LEU A 98 -13.03 10.02 6.85
C LEU A 98 -13.69 10.10 5.47
N ARG A 99 -14.25 8.98 4.98
CA ARG A 99 -14.99 8.94 3.71
C ARG A 99 -16.28 9.74 3.77
N ASP A 100 -17.00 9.61 4.88
CA ASP A 100 -18.31 10.24 5.07
C ASP A 100 -18.18 11.73 5.47
N GLN A 101 -16.97 12.21 5.77
CA GLN A 101 -16.71 13.62 6.02
C GLN A 101 -16.84 14.44 4.72
N PRO A 102 -17.56 15.57 4.75
CA PRO A 102 -17.60 16.47 3.60
C PRO A 102 -16.17 16.95 3.31
N ARG A 103 -15.71 16.80 2.06
CA ARG A 103 -14.41 17.30 1.60
C ARG A 103 -14.29 18.78 1.97
N ARG A 104 -13.53 19.08 3.03
CA ARG A 104 -13.24 20.43 3.48
C ARG A 104 -12.22 21.06 2.54
N GLY A 105 -12.61 21.35 1.29
CA GLY A 105 -11.67 21.83 0.28
C GLY A 105 -12.16 22.07 -1.15
N GLU A 106 -13.43 21.84 -1.49
CA GLU A 106 -13.98 22.15 -2.84
C GLU A 106 -15.01 23.30 -2.81
N ALA A 107 -14.83 24.25 -1.89
CA ALA A 107 -15.48 25.55 -1.92
C ALA A 107 -14.38 26.62 -1.94
N GLY A 108 -13.87 26.94 -3.13
CA GLY A 108 -12.91 28.03 -3.31
C GLY A 108 -11.87 27.78 -4.39
N ARG A 109 -12.28 27.77 -5.66
CA ARG A 109 -11.52 28.32 -6.79
C ARG A 109 -12.46 28.57 -7.97
#